data_AF-A0A6B2NL19-F1
#
_entry.id   AF-A0A6B2NL19-F1
#
_cell.length_a   1.000
_cell.length_b   1.000
_cell.length_c   1.000
_cell.angle_alpha   90.00
_cell.angle_beta   90.00
_cell.angle_gamma   90.00
#
_symmetry.space_group_name_H-M   'P 1'
#
loop_
_entity.id
_entity.type
_entity.pdbx_description
1 polymer ?
#
loop_
_entity_poly.entity_id
_entity_poly.type
_entity_poly.pdbx_seq_one_letter_code
_entity_poly.pdbx_strand_id
1 'polypeptide(L)'
;MAFRRAAIVRRCFDASADLKVTQKHKASSAVLFDPKDKWPALDLIMDTRSLITRSAWLTMLFTGFRSINVPTLTWEQVDLKKKTITLSEMKNGLSRTFPIADVLIEALTLLPHREGYVFPAESVDFHPEVSRAGG
;
A
#
# COMPACT_ATOMS: atom_id res chain seq x y z
N MET A 1 14.75 -29.44 -14.19
CA MET A 1 16.03 -30.17 -14.38
C MET A 1 17.01 -29.96 -13.23
N ALA A 2 17.25 -28.73 -12.72
CA ALA A 2 18.23 -28.49 -11.65
C ALA A 2 17.88 -29.15 -10.29
N PHE A 3 16.61 -29.05 -9.86
CA PHE A 3 16.17 -29.58 -8.55
C PHE A 3 16.27 -31.11 -8.44
N ARG A 4 15.85 -31.84 -9.48
CA ARG A 4 15.98 -33.31 -9.52
C ARG A 4 17.43 -33.77 -9.41
N ARG A 5 18.36 -33.11 -10.11
CA ARG A 5 19.80 -33.44 -10.03
C ARG A 5 20.35 -33.15 -8.63
N ALA A 6 19.96 -32.02 -8.04
CA ALA A 6 20.36 -31.66 -6.68
C ALA A 6 19.81 -32.62 -5.62
N ALA A 7 18.56 -33.10 -5.76
CA ALA A 7 17.93 -34.06 -4.86
C ALA A 7 18.64 -35.43 -4.90
N ILE A 8 18.98 -35.91 -6.10
CA ILE A 8 19.75 -37.16 -6.29
C ILE A 8 21.12 -37.07 -5.60
N VAL A 9 21.85 -35.96 -5.81
CA VAL A 9 23.18 -35.76 -5.19
C VAL A 9 23.09 -35.74 -3.66
N ARG A 10 22.03 -35.12 -3.11
CA ARG A 10 21.83 -34.98 -1.66
C ARG A 10 21.14 -36.18 -1.01
N ARG A 11 20.78 -37.22 -1.80
CA ARG A 11 19.96 -38.37 -1.36
C ARG A 11 18.70 -37.94 -0.59
N CYS A 12 18.12 -36.81 -0.98
CA CYS A 12 16.89 -36.32 -0.39
C CYS A 12 15.72 -36.44 -1.37
N PHE A 13 14.51 -36.40 -0.83
CA PHE A 13 13.29 -36.51 -1.63
C PHE A 13 13.19 -35.34 -2.62
N ASP A 14 12.85 -35.63 -3.88
CA ASP A 14 12.57 -34.60 -4.88
C ASP A 14 11.17 -34.03 -4.64
N ALA A 15 11.08 -33.06 -3.73
CA ALA A 15 9.82 -32.38 -3.39
C ALA A 15 9.11 -31.76 -4.61
N SER A 16 9.86 -31.45 -5.69
CA SER A 16 9.28 -30.88 -6.91
C SER A 16 8.51 -31.89 -7.76
N ALA A 17 8.76 -33.18 -7.58
CA ALA A 17 8.05 -34.23 -8.31
C ALA A 17 6.57 -34.32 -7.91
N ASP A 18 6.28 -34.15 -6.62
CA ASP A 18 4.92 -34.22 -6.06
C ASP A 18 4.19 -32.88 -6.10
N LEU A 19 4.90 -31.77 -6.27
CA LEU A 19 4.33 -30.41 -6.43
C LEU A 19 3.84 -30.13 -7.86
N LYS A 20 3.50 -31.16 -8.64
CA LYS A 20 2.96 -30.97 -9.99
C LYS A 20 1.59 -30.30 -9.88
N VAL A 21 1.55 -28.98 -10.05
CA VAL A 21 0.31 -28.21 -10.15
C VAL A 21 -0.40 -28.64 -11.44
N THR A 22 -1.32 -29.60 -11.32
CA THR A 22 -2.11 -30.16 -12.43
C THR A 22 -3.11 -29.15 -13.00
N GLN A 23 -3.38 -28.06 -12.29
CA GLN A 23 -4.30 -27.03 -12.74
C GLN A 23 -3.60 -26.01 -13.62
N LYS A 24 -3.68 -26.22 -14.94
CA LYS A 24 -3.64 -25.09 -15.87
C LYS A 24 -4.87 -24.24 -15.56
N HIS A 25 -4.70 -23.15 -14.82
CA HIS A 25 -5.72 -22.11 -14.76
C HIS A 25 -6.02 -21.70 -16.21
N LYS A 26 -7.23 -21.99 -16.67
CA LYS A 26 -7.72 -21.50 -17.95
C LYS A 26 -7.84 -19.99 -17.75
N ALA A 27 -6.92 -19.22 -18.33
CA ALA A 27 -7.01 -17.76 -18.25
C ALA A 27 -8.37 -17.37 -18.82
N SER A 28 -9.28 -16.88 -17.98
CA SER A 28 -10.46 -16.20 -18.48
C SER A 28 -9.93 -14.95 -19.17
N SER A 29 -10.03 -14.89 -20.50
CA SER A 29 -9.73 -13.69 -21.27
C SER A 29 -10.77 -12.59 -21.04
N ALA A 30 -11.83 -12.88 -20.26
CA ALA A 30 -12.73 -11.88 -19.74
C ALA A 30 -11.94 -10.92 -18.85
N VAL A 31 -11.83 -9.68 -19.31
CA VAL A 31 -11.30 -8.60 -18.48
C VAL A 31 -12.22 -8.51 -17.26
N LEU A 32 -11.67 -8.72 -16.06
CA LEU A 32 -12.44 -8.65 -14.80
C LEU A 32 -12.97 -7.23 -14.51
N PHE A 33 -12.48 -6.24 -15.27
CA PHE A 33 -12.84 -4.84 -15.19
C PHE A 33 -13.08 -4.32 -16.60
N ASP A 34 -14.25 -3.75 -16.89
CA ASP A 34 -14.41 -2.92 -18.09
C ASP A 34 -14.04 -1.48 -17.71
N PRO A 35 -12.92 -0.93 -18.21
CA PRO A 35 -12.51 0.45 -17.91
C PRO A 35 -13.54 1.48 -18.37
N LYS A 36 -14.42 1.15 -19.32
CA LYS A 36 -15.35 2.10 -19.94
C LYS A 36 -16.64 2.28 -19.15
N ASP A 37 -17.06 1.25 -18.41
CA ASP A 37 -18.38 1.26 -17.77
C ASP A 37 -18.32 1.69 -16.31
N LYS A 38 -17.42 1.11 -15.52
CA LYS A 38 -17.30 1.40 -14.08
C LYS A 38 -15.87 1.22 -13.60
N TRP A 39 -15.48 2.06 -12.66
CA TRP A 39 -14.20 1.92 -11.98
C TRP A 39 -14.44 1.41 -10.55
N PRO A 40 -14.68 0.09 -10.37
CA PRO A 40 -15.13 -0.46 -9.09
C PRO A 40 -14.13 -0.21 -7.96
N ALA A 41 -12.84 -0.08 -8.29
CA ALA A 41 -11.83 0.30 -7.33
C ALA A 41 -12.08 1.70 -6.73
N LEU A 42 -12.43 2.69 -7.56
CA LEU A 42 -12.72 4.03 -7.07
C LEU A 42 -13.99 4.03 -6.20
N ASP A 43 -15.04 3.32 -6.63
CA ASP A 43 -16.28 3.19 -5.87
C ASP A 43 -16.03 2.58 -4.48
N LEU A 44 -15.25 1.48 -4.41
CA LEU A 44 -14.87 0.83 -3.16
C LEU A 44 -14.02 1.74 -2.25
N ILE A 45 -13.13 2.53 -2.83
CA ILE A 45 -12.34 3.51 -2.08
C ILE A 45 -13.28 4.56 -1.48
N MET A 46 -14.20 5.12 -2.28
CA MET A 46 -15.13 6.15 -1.82
C MET A 46 -16.09 5.65 -0.74
N ASP A 47 -16.49 4.37 -0.78
CA ASP A 47 -17.32 3.72 0.25
C ASP A 47 -16.56 3.43 1.56
N THR A 48 -15.23 3.50 1.56
CA THR A 48 -14.42 3.24 2.76
C THR A 48 -14.72 4.26 3.85
N ARG A 49 -15.20 3.81 5.02
CA ARG A 49 -15.62 4.67 6.14
C ARG A 49 -14.50 5.54 6.71
N SER A 50 -13.31 4.98 6.89
CA SER A 50 -12.16 5.71 7.43
C SER A 50 -11.63 6.72 6.41
N LEU A 51 -11.63 8.00 6.78
CA LEU A 51 -11.08 9.09 5.96
C LEU A 51 -9.59 8.89 5.69
N ILE A 52 -8.84 8.41 6.69
CA ILE A 52 -7.40 8.15 6.58
C ILE A 52 -7.16 7.05 5.55
N THR A 53 -7.83 5.91 5.70
CA THR A 53 -7.68 4.77 4.79
C THR A 53 -8.11 5.14 3.37
N ARG A 54 -9.26 5.82 3.22
CA ARG A 54 -9.75 6.32 1.93
C ARG A 54 -8.72 7.22 1.25
N SER A 55 -8.20 8.20 1.96
CA SER A 55 -7.23 9.16 1.42
C SER A 55 -5.89 8.50 1.07
N ALA A 56 -5.46 7.49 1.84
CA ALA A 56 -4.28 6.70 1.53
C ALA A 56 -4.45 5.90 0.22
N TRP A 57 -5.62 5.29 0.00
CA TRP A 57 -5.93 4.62 -1.26
C TRP A 57 -5.99 5.58 -2.44
N LEU A 58 -6.63 6.74 -2.30
CA LEU A 58 -6.64 7.78 -3.34
C LEU A 58 -5.22 8.25 -3.67
N THR A 59 -4.36 8.38 -2.65
CA THR A 59 -2.94 8.70 -2.85
C THR A 59 -2.28 7.67 -3.74
N MET A 60 -2.38 6.37 -3.39
CA MET A 60 -1.81 5.30 -4.21
C MET A 60 -2.37 5.29 -5.64
N LEU A 61 -3.68 5.50 -5.79
CA LEU A 61 -4.35 5.46 -7.09
C LEU A 61 -3.91 6.59 -8.02
N PHE A 62 -3.80 7.82 -7.52
CA PHE A 62 -3.50 9.00 -8.35
C PHE A 62 -2.00 9.29 -8.50
N THR A 63 -1.14 8.83 -7.59
CA THR A 63 0.31 9.07 -7.67
C THR A 63 1.13 7.84 -8.07
N GLY A 64 0.54 6.64 -7.99
CA GLY A 64 1.26 5.38 -8.21
C GLY A 64 2.29 5.07 -7.13
N PHE A 65 2.20 5.70 -5.95
CA PHE A 65 3.10 5.41 -4.85
C PHE A 65 2.95 3.96 -4.38
N ARG A 66 4.08 3.34 -4.04
CA ARG A 66 4.08 2.00 -3.44
C ARG A 66 3.40 2.06 -2.07
N SER A 67 2.66 1.03 -1.73
CA SER A 67 1.97 0.91 -0.45
C SER A 67 2.88 1.09 0.77
N ILE A 68 4.15 0.69 0.68
CA ILE A 68 5.13 0.88 1.76
C ILE A 68 5.56 2.34 1.97
N ASN A 69 5.45 3.19 0.96
CA ASN A 69 5.86 4.60 1.03
C ASN A 69 4.75 5.53 1.52
N VAL A 70 3.49 5.10 1.40
CA VAL A 70 2.34 5.92 1.77
C VAL A 70 2.27 6.15 3.28
N PRO A 71 2.44 5.13 4.15
CA PRO A 71 2.47 5.34 5.60
C PRO A 71 3.60 6.25 6.08
N THR A 72 4.70 6.36 5.34
CA THR A 72 5.85 7.20 5.70
C THR A 72 5.71 8.66 5.24
N LEU A 73 4.64 9.01 4.53
CA LEU A 73 4.42 10.35 4.00
C LEU A 73 4.15 11.35 5.14
N THR A 74 4.85 12.47 5.17
CA THR A 74 4.66 13.55 6.16
C THR A 74 4.02 14.78 5.55
N TRP A 75 3.38 15.61 6.37
CA TRP A 75 2.73 16.85 5.90
C TRP A 75 3.72 17.86 5.31
N GLU A 76 4.99 17.84 5.73
CA GLU A 76 6.07 18.66 5.14
C GLU A 76 6.31 18.35 3.65
N GLN A 77 5.97 17.14 3.22
CA GLN A 77 6.11 16.69 1.84
C GLN A 77 4.92 17.07 0.97
N VAL A 78 3.82 17.56 1.55
CA VAL A 78 2.55 17.83 0.85
C VAL A 78 2.29 19.34 0.78
N ASP A 79 2.25 19.89 -0.43
CA ASP A 79 1.81 21.26 -0.68
C ASP A 79 0.40 21.26 -1.29
N LEU A 80 -0.60 21.49 -0.46
CA LEU A 80 -2.01 21.53 -0.87
C LEU A 80 -2.33 22.74 -1.77
N LYS A 81 -1.56 23.83 -1.69
CA LYS A 81 -1.80 25.03 -2.51
C LYS A 81 -1.23 24.84 -3.92
N LYS A 82 -0.01 24.31 -4.02
CA LYS A 82 0.62 23.98 -5.30
C LYS A 82 0.13 22.67 -5.89
N LYS A 83 -0.64 21.90 -5.12
CA LYS A 83 -1.14 20.57 -5.46
C LYS A 83 -0.01 19.61 -5.84
N THR A 84 0.98 19.51 -4.96
CA THR A 84 2.16 18.67 -5.19
C THR A 84 2.56 17.88 -3.95
N ILE A 85 3.13 16.69 -4.18
CA ILE A 85 3.81 15.89 -3.15
C ILE A 85 5.28 15.70 -3.54
N THR A 86 6.20 15.98 -2.62
CA THR A 86 7.65 15.85 -2.82
C THR A 86 8.24 14.75 -1.95
N LEU A 87 8.76 13.68 -2.57
CA LEU A 87 9.47 12.62 -1.87
C LEU A 87 10.96 12.95 -1.81
N SER A 88 11.50 13.20 -0.62
CA SER A 88 12.88 13.65 -0.39
C SER A 88 13.93 12.54 -0.47
N GLU A 89 13.58 11.30 -0.11
CA GLU A 89 14.55 10.18 -0.10
C GLU A 89 13.96 8.91 -0.71
N MET A 90 14.13 8.74 -2.02
CA MET A 90 14.07 7.42 -2.63
C MET A 90 15.46 6.78 -2.54
N LYS A 91 15.55 5.44 -2.53
CA LYS A 91 16.80 4.64 -2.46
C LYS A 91 17.95 5.07 -3.40
N ASN A 92 17.66 5.92 -4.39
CA ASN A 92 18.60 6.41 -5.38
C ASN A 92 19.03 7.88 -5.16
N GLY A 93 18.68 8.50 -4.03
CA GLY A 93 19.02 9.90 -3.70
C GLY A 93 18.31 10.96 -4.55
N LEU A 94 17.33 10.57 -5.36
CA LEU A 94 16.61 11.48 -6.26
C LEU A 94 15.31 11.93 -5.59
N SER A 95 15.24 13.22 -5.25
CA SER A 95 13.99 13.88 -4.88
C SER A 95 13.08 13.98 -6.10
N ARG A 96 11.79 13.67 -5.92
CA ARG A 96 10.78 13.79 -6.98
C ARG A 96 9.53 14.46 -6.46
N THR A 97 9.06 15.44 -7.22
CA THR A 97 7.79 16.13 -6.99
C THR A 97 6.75 15.62 -7.98
N PHE A 98 5.58 15.26 -7.45
CA PHE A 98 4.45 14.73 -8.20
C PHE A 98 3.28 15.70 -8.10
N PRO A 99 2.65 16.08 -9.23
CA PRO A 99 1.37 16.77 -9.17
C PRO A 99 0.29 15.81 -8.63
N ILE A 100 -0.68 16.33 -7.91
CA ILE A 100 -1.80 15.54 -7.37
C ILE A 100 -3.15 16.06 -7.85
N ALA A 101 -4.08 15.12 -8.08
CA ALA A 101 -5.41 15.39 -8.59
C ALA A 101 -6.31 16.09 -7.55
N ASP A 102 -7.29 16.86 -8.02
CA ASP A 102 -8.21 17.62 -7.18
C ASP A 102 -8.99 16.75 -6.19
N VAL A 103 -9.42 15.57 -6.62
CA VAL A 103 -10.10 14.58 -5.76
C VAL A 103 -9.24 14.18 -4.56
N LEU A 104 -7.91 14.06 -4.76
CA LEU A 104 -7.00 13.76 -3.66
C LEU A 104 -6.80 14.98 -2.76
N ILE A 105 -6.74 16.19 -3.33
CA ILE A 105 -6.67 17.43 -2.53
C ILE A 105 -7.87 17.54 -1.61
N GLU A 106 -9.08 17.35 -2.13
CA GLU A 106 -10.30 17.38 -1.34
C GLU A 106 -10.26 16.35 -0.20
N ALA A 107 -9.86 15.11 -0.50
CA ALA A 107 -9.73 14.05 0.51
C ALA A 107 -8.69 14.41 1.60
N LEU A 108 -7.51 14.90 1.21
CA LEU A 108 -6.46 15.33 2.14
C LEU A 108 -6.92 16.51 3.00
N THR A 109 -7.68 17.46 2.44
CA THR A 109 -8.22 18.61 3.19
C THR A 109 -9.24 18.23 4.26
N LEU A 110 -9.86 17.05 4.17
CA LEU A 110 -10.80 16.55 5.16
C LEU A 110 -10.14 15.79 6.31
N LEU A 111 -8.84 15.47 6.22
CA LEU A 111 -8.14 14.79 7.30
C LEU A 111 -8.09 15.68 8.56
N PRO A 112 -8.26 15.14 9.77
CA PRO A 112 -8.38 15.93 10.99
C PRO A 112 -7.05 16.55 11.50
N HIS A 113 -5.91 15.98 11.13
CA HIS A 113 -4.58 16.41 11.61
C HIS A 113 -3.70 16.89 10.45
N ARG A 114 -2.80 17.85 10.73
CA ARG A 114 -1.89 18.48 9.76
C ARG A 114 -0.41 18.48 10.18
N GLU A 115 -0.08 17.73 11.22
CA GLU A 115 1.28 17.62 11.75
C GLU A 115 1.75 16.16 11.71
N GLY A 116 3.05 15.94 11.52
CA GLY A 116 3.64 14.61 11.43
C GLY A 116 3.23 13.84 10.17
N TYR A 117 2.84 12.58 10.34
CA TYR A 117 2.44 11.69 9.25
C TYR A 117 1.07 12.08 8.68
N VAL A 118 0.94 12.04 7.35
CA VAL A 118 -0.33 12.26 6.65
C VAL A 118 -1.33 11.14 6.98
N PHE A 119 -0.83 9.91 7.09
CA PHE A 119 -1.62 8.72 7.39
C PHE A 119 -1.07 8.01 8.63
N PRO A 120 -1.37 8.51 9.85
CA PRO A 120 -0.93 7.86 11.07
C PRO A 120 -1.57 6.47 11.17
N ALA A 121 -0.77 5.47 11.53
CA ALA A 121 -1.33 4.19 11.96
C ALA A 121 -2.03 4.40 13.31
N GLU A 122 -3.20 3.78 13.51
CA GLU A 122 -3.74 3.62 14.85
C GLU A 122 -2.75 2.76 15.63
N SER A 123 -1.93 3.37 16.48
CA SER A 123 -1.07 2.65 17.39
C SER A 123 -1.97 1.89 18.37
N VAL A 124 -2.02 0.56 18.26
CA VAL A 124 -2.57 -0.31 19.30
C VAL A 124 -1.55 -0.44 20.44
N ASP A 125 -0.98 0.68 20.90
CA ASP A 125 -0.05 0.70 22.02
C ASP A 125 -0.82 1.01 23.32
N PHE A 126 -1.73 0.09 23.69
CA PHE A 126 -2.26 0.02 25.05
C PHE A 126 -1.32 -0.86 25.88
N HIS A 127 -0.29 -0.27 26.45
CA HIS A 127 0.38 -0.85 27.62
C HIS A 127 -0.31 -0.29 28.86
N PRO A 128 -1.13 -1.06 29.60
CA PRO A 128 -1.59 -0.63 30.91
C PRO A 128 -0.35 -0.53 31.79
N GLU A 129 -0.02 0.69 32.19
CA GLU A 129 0.97 1.00 33.20
C GLU A 129 0.60 0.21 34.46
N VAL A 130 1.35 -0.86 34.73
CA VAL A 130 1.28 -1.57 36.02
C VAL A 130 1.85 -0.62 37.05
N SER A 131 0.93 0.15 37.66
CA SER A 131 1.16 0.86 38.91
C SER A 131 1.71 -0.13 39.93
N ARG A 132 3.04 -0.13 40.12
CA ARG A 132 3.67 -0.71 41.31
C ARG A 132 3.28 0.18 42.48
N ALA A 133 2.18 -0.18 43.14
CA ALA A 133 1.82 0.35 44.43
C ALA A 133 2.95 0.03 45.43
N GLY A 134 3.47 1.07 46.07
CA GLY A 134 4.16 0.94 47.34
C GLY A 134 3.17 0.51 48.43
N GLY A 135 3.67 -0.27 49.37
CA GLY A 135 2.96 -0.82 50.52
C GLY A 135 3.71 -2.02 51.07
#